data_AF-A0A094HJH6-F1
#
_entry.id   AF-A0A094HJH6-F1
#
_cell.length_a   1.000
_cell.length_b   1.000
_cell.length_c   1.000
_cell.angle_alpha   90.00
_cell.angle_beta   90.00
_cell.angle_gamma   90.00
#
_symmetry.space_group_name_H-M   'P 1'
#
loop_
_entity.id
_entity.type
_entity.pdbx_description
1 polymer ?
#
loop_
_entity_poly.entity_id
_entity_poly.type
_entity_poly.pdbx_seq_one_letter_code
_entity_poly.pdbx_strand_id
1 'polypeptide(L)'
;MSDPVSDAFMDAQIFEDLQSCIDADAQVREQIKTILQKLERQGRSAQSILSRAHSTPPAQLKPVIEAAEAAIRSEVESVGELSEVASKFPYYKYNGMWTKDVQNVIFAILLCGWLGGMATKSKPAEAGRLLTIDEVGDVLNVPVNLKVEDSFHITIEEYLHSLISLIEELARLATNSVTLGDFARPLAISKFVKDLFAGFQLLNLKNDSLRRRSDSIKYQVKKIEDVVYDLNTINPAPLINLPCQAIAIRNAFNNNPYRRCEVPITGSPPPTTAIYKLTTPLSRVYTHVHTPLLLSSVFFSLPALVANPISSLTCGVAALALIQGAYCAICLQPALGGTATKKKKKKSKAKAGPPGIQPKKEEENEWIGPAIDIAYRLALSLIITILSAAPVFIAAILLGAPLTTHLPHTTLLTLHIAFLALFPLFYARPLSSRHWLEILSLTAPLDEVFGAAAGTLIGSWLGAIPIPLDWDRPWQAWPVTVAVGAYVGWGIGRQAGLLVGGRWRGKWD
;
A
#
# COMPACT_ATOMS: atom_id res chain seq x y z
N MET A 1 -56.60 -40.31 34.20
CA MET A 1 -56.36 -39.30 33.17
C MET A 1 -55.30 -38.36 33.71
N SER A 2 -54.04 -38.62 33.40
CA SER A 2 -52.94 -37.72 33.72
C SER A 2 -52.68 -36.88 32.48
N ASP A 3 -52.97 -35.59 32.58
CA ASP A 3 -52.65 -34.60 31.56
C ASP A 3 -51.16 -34.66 31.21
N PRO A 4 -50.76 -34.74 29.92
CA PRO A 4 -49.40 -34.47 29.57
C PRO A 4 -49.24 -32.96 29.57
N VAL A 5 -48.87 -32.40 30.72
CA VAL A 5 -48.19 -31.10 30.73
C VAL A 5 -46.85 -31.35 30.06
N SER A 6 -46.86 -31.26 28.72
CA SER A 6 -45.65 -31.26 27.91
C SER A 6 -44.87 -30.03 28.33
N ASP A 7 -43.79 -30.29 29.03
CA ASP A 7 -42.73 -29.37 29.42
C ASP A 7 -42.08 -28.79 28.15
N ALA A 8 -42.79 -27.90 27.46
CA ALA A 8 -42.30 -27.19 26.29
C ALA A 8 -41.82 -25.82 26.77
N PHE A 9 -40.60 -25.80 27.33
CA PHE A 9 -39.89 -24.57 27.71
C PHE A 9 -39.70 -23.60 26.53
N MET A 10 -39.94 -24.05 25.29
CA MET A 10 -39.90 -23.28 24.04
C MET A 10 -41.03 -23.75 23.11
N ASP A 11 -41.78 -22.79 22.56
CA ASP A 11 -42.77 -23.03 21.52
C ASP A 11 -42.07 -23.14 20.15
N ALA A 12 -42.21 -24.29 19.48
CA ALA A 12 -41.61 -24.54 18.17
C ALA A 12 -42.14 -23.57 17.10
N GLN A 13 -43.36 -23.05 17.27
CA GLN A 13 -43.99 -22.11 16.35
C GLN A 13 -43.19 -20.79 16.22
N ILE A 14 -42.49 -20.38 17.27
CA ILE A 14 -41.63 -19.18 17.25
C ILE A 14 -40.51 -19.32 16.22
N PHE A 15 -39.93 -20.52 16.07
CA PHE A 15 -38.85 -20.76 15.11
C PHE A 15 -39.39 -20.90 13.68
N GLU A 16 -40.60 -21.42 13.50
CA GLU A 16 -41.26 -21.46 12.19
C GLU A 16 -41.58 -20.04 11.69
N ASP A 17 -42.10 -19.17 12.56
CA ASP A 17 -42.36 -17.77 12.24
C ASP A 17 -41.06 -17.00 11.95
N LEU A 18 -39.99 -17.27 12.71
CA LEU A 18 -38.67 -16.67 12.48
C LEU A 18 -38.08 -17.14 11.14
N GLN A 19 -38.22 -18.42 10.80
CA GLN A 19 -37.76 -18.96 9.52
C GLN A 19 -38.49 -18.31 8.34
N SER A 20 -39.81 -18.13 8.44
CA SER A 20 -40.61 -17.40 7.44
C SER A 20 -40.12 -15.96 7.25
N CYS A 21 -39.77 -15.26 8.34
CA CYS A 21 -39.19 -13.92 8.28
C CYS A 21 -37.81 -13.90 7.60
N ILE A 22 -36.96 -14.91 7.86
CA ILE A 22 -35.65 -15.08 7.21
C ILE A 22 -35.80 -15.34 5.71
N ASP A 23 -36.74 -16.20 5.33
CA ASP A 23 -36.98 -16.55 3.93
C ASP A 23 -37.52 -15.35 3.14
N ALA A 24 -38.40 -14.55 3.75
CA ALA A 24 -38.87 -13.29 3.17
C ALA A 24 -37.72 -12.26 2.99
N ASP A 25 -36.84 -12.10 3.99
CA ASP A 25 -35.65 -11.25 3.88
C ASP A 25 -34.71 -11.72 2.75
N ALA A 26 -34.50 -13.04 2.65
CA ALA A 26 -33.70 -13.64 1.59
C ALA A 26 -34.28 -13.38 0.20
N GLN A 27 -35.60 -13.46 0.04
CA GLN A 27 -36.28 -13.16 -1.22
C GLN A 27 -36.08 -11.70 -1.64
N VAL A 28 -36.19 -10.75 -0.71
CA VAL A 28 -35.94 -9.32 -0.98
C VAL A 28 -34.50 -9.08 -1.42
N ARG A 29 -33.53 -9.69 -0.72
CA ARG A 29 -32.11 -9.57 -1.08
C ARG A 29 -31.83 -10.11 -2.49
N GLU A 30 -32.46 -11.23 -2.87
CA GLU A 30 -32.25 -11.82 -4.19
C GLU A 30 -32.86 -10.97 -5.31
N GLN A 31 -34.02 -10.35 -5.08
CA GLN A 31 -34.62 -9.38 -6.01
C GLN A 31 -33.68 -8.19 -6.27
N ILE A 32 -33.18 -7.58 -5.19
CA ILE A 32 -32.24 -6.44 -5.28
C ILE A 32 -30.96 -6.88 -6.00
N LYS A 33 -30.40 -8.03 -5.63
CA LYS A 33 -29.15 -8.55 -6.22
C LYS A 33 -29.26 -8.78 -7.72
N THR A 34 -30.42 -9.23 -8.21
CA THR A 34 -30.66 -9.41 -9.66
C THR A 34 -30.55 -8.08 -10.41
N ILE A 35 -31.13 -7.01 -9.87
CA ILE A 35 -31.03 -5.66 -10.44
C ILE A 35 -29.59 -5.16 -10.37
N LEU A 36 -28.89 -5.38 -9.24
CA LEU A 36 -27.49 -4.96 -9.08
C LEU A 36 -26.53 -5.67 -10.05
N GLN A 37 -26.74 -6.95 -10.35
CA GLN A 37 -25.93 -7.66 -11.35
C GLN A 37 -26.10 -7.06 -12.76
N LYS A 38 -27.33 -6.66 -13.11
CA LYS A 38 -27.62 -5.93 -14.36
C LYS A 38 -26.90 -4.58 -14.36
N LEU A 39 -27.01 -3.82 -13.26
CA LEU A 39 -26.37 -2.51 -13.10
C LEU A 39 -24.84 -2.59 -13.16
N GLU A 40 -24.21 -3.57 -12.51
CA GLU A 40 -22.77 -3.78 -12.54
C GLU A 40 -22.26 -4.07 -13.96
N ARG A 41 -23.01 -4.84 -14.75
CA ARG A 41 -22.68 -5.11 -16.16
C ARG A 41 -22.77 -3.84 -17.00
N GLN A 42 -23.81 -3.02 -16.79
CA GLN A 42 -23.96 -1.73 -17.47
C GLN A 42 -22.85 -0.76 -17.07
N GLY A 43 -22.55 -0.64 -15.78
CA GLY A 43 -21.47 0.18 -15.23
C GLY A 43 -20.10 -0.13 -15.84
N ARG A 44 -19.76 -1.41 -15.98
CA ARG A 44 -18.53 -1.83 -16.68
C ARG A 44 -18.50 -1.38 -18.14
N SER A 45 -19.65 -1.41 -18.82
CA SER A 45 -19.77 -0.94 -20.22
C SER A 45 -19.58 0.57 -20.31
N ALA A 46 -20.28 1.36 -19.49
CA ALA A 46 -20.13 2.81 -19.48
C ALA A 46 -18.71 3.23 -19.10
N GLN A 47 -18.12 2.61 -18.08
CA GLN A 47 -16.74 2.87 -17.68
C GLN A 47 -15.74 2.53 -18.79
N SER A 48 -15.95 1.42 -19.53
CA SER A 48 -15.12 1.08 -20.69
C SER A 48 -15.20 2.17 -21.78
N ILE A 49 -16.38 2.72 -22.05
CA ILE A 49 -16.54 3.81 -23.03
C ILE A 49 -15.87 5.09 -22.52
N LEU A 50 -16.13 5.49 -21.28
CA LEU A 50 -15.54 6.68 -20.65
C LEU A 50 -14.01 6.59 -20.61
N SER A 51 -13.44 5.40 -20.43
CA SER A 51 -11.99 5.19 -20.44
C SER A 51 -11.33 5.58 -21.77
N ARG A 52 -12.07 5.54 -22.88
CA ARG A 52 -11.57 5.96 -24.21
C ARG A 52 -11.28 7.46 -24.26
N ALA A 53 -11.87 8.27 -23.38
CA ALA A 53 -11.59 9.70 -23.27
C ALA A 53 -10.10 9.98 -22.97
N HIS A 54 -9.39 9.04 -22.34
CA HIS A 54 -7.95 9.13 -22.07
C HIS A 54 -7.07 8.99 -23.30
N SER A 55 -7.58 8.41 -24.39
CA SER A 55 -6.81 8.14 -25.61
C SER A 55 -7.35 8.91 -26.82
N THR A 56 -8.38 9.73 -26.63
CA THR A 56 -9.08 10.43 -27.72
C THR A 56 -8.75 11.92 -27.68
N PRO A 57 -8.27 12.51 -28.79
CA PRO A 57 -8.03 13.95 -28.88
C PRO A 57 -9.32 14.77 -28.68
N PRO A 58 -9.24 16.04 -28.24
CA PRO A 58 -10.41 16.88 -27.95
C PRO A 58 -11.39 16.99 -29.13
N ALA A 59 -10.88 17.05 -30.37
CA ALA A 59 -11.70 17.17 -31.58
C ALA A 59 -12.60 15.95 -31.85
N GLN A 60 -12.23 14.77 -31.33
CA GLN A 60 -12.95 13.50 -31.55
C GLN A 60 -13.67 13.01 -30.29
N LEU A 61 -13.75 13.86 -29.26
CA LEU A 61 -14.32 13.47 -27.97
C LEU A 61 -15.85 13.37 -27.99
N LYS A 62 -16.52 14.14 -28.86
CA LYS A 62 -17.99 14.22 -28.91
C LYS A 62 -18.68 12.87 -29.13
N PRO A 63 -18.30 12.02 -30.10
CA PRO A 63 -18.90 10.69 -30.26
C PRO A 63 -18.69 9.76 -29.05
N VAL A 64 -17.59 9.93 -28.31
CA VAL A 64 -17.33 9.15 -27.09
C VAL A 64 -18.28 9.56 -25.97
N ILE A 65 -18.53 10.87 -25.83
CA ILE A 65 -19.49 11.41 -24.86
C ILE A 65 -20.92 10.95 -25.19
N GLU A 66 -21.33 11.03 -26.45
CA GLU A 66 -22.67 10.58 -26.89
C GLU A 66 -22.88 9.08 -26.62
N ALA A 67 -21.85 8.26 -26.88
CA ALA A 67 -21.89 6.83 -26.57
C ALA A 67 -21.92 6.55 -25.06
N ALA A 68 -21.18 7.33 -24.26
CA ALA A 68 -21.19 7.21 -22.80
C ALA A 68 -22.55 7.61 -22.21
N GLU A 69 -23.14 8.71 -22.71
CA GLU A 69 -24.46 9.17 -22.29
C GLU A 69 -25.55 8.15 -22.61
N ALA A 70 -25.50 7.50 -23.78
CA ALA A 70 -26.42 6.40 -24.11
C ALA A 70 -26.29 5.22 -23.13
N ALA A 71 -25.06 4.84 -22.76
CA ALA A 71 -24.83 3.77 -21.79
C ALA A 71 -25.33 4.15 -20.38
N ILE A 72 -25.07 5.38 -19.95
CA ILE A 72 -25.53 5.91 -18.66
C ILE A 72 -27.06 5.96 -18.59
N ARG A 73 -27.76 6.27 -19.69
CA ARG A 73 -29.24 6.23 -19.73
C ARG A 73 -29.80 4.83 -19.42
N SER A 74 -29.12 3.77 -19.87
CA SER A 74 -29.51 2.40 -19.49
C SER A 74 -29.27 2.08 -18.01
N GLU A 75 -28.25 2.70 -17.39
CA GLU A 75 -28.03 2.63 -15.94
C GLU A 75 -29.13 3.37 -15.18
N VAL A 76 -29.51 4.57 -15.64
CA VAL A 76 -30.61 5.37 -15.07
C VAL A 76 -31.91 4.57 -15.01
N GLU A 77 -32.27 3.86 -16.09
CA GLU A 77 -33.45 2.99 -16.12
C GLU A 77 -33.39 1.89 -15.04
N SER A 78 -32.23 1.26 -14.87
CA SER A 78 -32.06 0.17 -13.90
C SER A 78 -32.00 0.68 -12.45
N VAL A 79 -31.49 1.90 -12.24
CA VAL A 79 -31.58 2.59 -10.93
C VAL A 79 -33.04 2.99 -10.63
N GLY A 80 -33.83 3.34 -11.65
CA GLY A 80 -35.28 3.54 -11.51
C GLY A 80 -35.99 2.26 -11.04
N GLU A 81 -35.71 1.12 -11.70
CA GLU A 81 -36.21 -0.20 -11.28
C GLU A 81 -35.79 -0.52 -9.82
N LEU A 82 -34.53 -0.24 -9.46
CA LEU A 82 -34.03 -0.40 -8.09
C LEU A 82 -34.80 0.49 -7.11
N SER A 83 -35.05 1.75 -7.45
CA SER A 83 -35.77 2.70 -6.60
C SER A 83 -37.20 2.24 -6.32
N GLU A 84 -37.91 1.73 -7.34
CA GLU A 84 -39.27 1.21 -7.19
C GLU A 84 -39.35 -0.02 -6.27
N VAL A 85 -38.36 -0.92 -6.35
CA VAL A 85 -38.29 -2.12 -5.51
C VAL A 85 -37.83 -1.78 -4.10
N ALA A 86 -36.74 -1.01 -3.97
CA ALA A 86 -36.12 -0.70 -2.69
C ALA A 86 -37.00 0.20 -1.82
N SER A 87 -37.81 1.09 -2.40
CA SER A 87 -38.72 1.97 -1.64
C SER A 87 -39.87 1.22 -0.94
N LYS A 88 -40.07 -0.07 -1.24
CA LYS A 88 -41.07 -0.91 -0.54
C LYS A 88 -40.55 -1.46 0.78
N PHE A 89 -39.25 -1.33 1.05
CA PHE A 89 -38.57 -1.94 2.18
C PHE A 89 -37.74 -0.90 2.96
N PRO A 90 -37.36 -1.18 4.22
CA PRO A 90 -36.59 -0.23 5.02
C PRO A 90 -35.23 0.10 4.39
N TYR A 91 -34.96 1.39 4.14
CA TYR A 91 -33.80 1.85 3.37
C TYR A 91 -32.48 1.42 4.02
N TYR A 92 -32.29 1.76 5.29
CA TYR A 92 -31.03 1.54 6.02
C TYR A 92 -30.73 0.07 6.31
N LYS A 93 -31.70 -0.84 6.11
CA LYS A 93 -31.47 -2.28 6.23
C LYS A 93 -30.70 -2.84 5.03
N TYR A 94 -30.93 -2.27 3.84
CA TYR A 94 -30.41 -2.80 2.58
C TYR A 94 -29.47 -1.84 1.84
N ASN A 95 -29.33 -0.59 2.28
CA ASN A 95 -28.51 0.43 1.58
C ASN A 95 -27.10 -0.05 1.21
N GLY A 96 -26.41 -0.74 2.12
CA GLY A 96 -25.07 -1.25 1.89
C GLY A 96 -24.96 -2.24 0.72
N MET A 97 -26.07 -2.81 0.23
CA MET A 97 -26.07 -3.68 -0.94
C MET A 97 -25.81 -2.92 -2.24
N TRP A 98 -26.36 -1.71 -2.38
CA TRP A 98 -26.29 -0.94 -3.64
C TRP A 98 -25.40 0.29 -3.57
N THR A 99 -24.96 0.71 -2.38
CA THR A 99 -24.15 1.92 -2.19
C THR A 99 -22.95 2.01 -3.14
N LYS A 100 -22.23 0.90 -3.37
CA LYS A 100 -21.08 0.90 -4.28
C LYS A 100 -21.49 1.07 -5.74
N ASP A 101 -22.55 0.41 -6.17
CA ASP A 101 -23.04 0.48 -7.55
C ASP A 101 -23.61 1.87 -7.84
N VAL A 102 -24.40 2.43 -6.92
CA VAL A 102 -24.92 3.80 -7.01
C VAL A 102 -23.77 4.82 -7.06
N GLN A 103 -22.72 4.67 -6.25
CA GLN A 103 -21.52 5.52 -6.34
C GLN A 103 -20.86 5.44 -7.72
N ASN A 104 -20.79 4.26 -8.34
CA ASN A 104 -20.20 4.11 -9.66
C ASN A 104 -21.05 4.80 -10.76
N VAL A 105 -22.37 4.69 -10.68
CA VAL A 105 -23.31 5.36 -11.60
C VAL A 105 -23.19 6.88 -11.45
N ILE A 106 -23.21 7.39 -10.22
CA ILE A 106 -23.03 8.84 -9.95
C ILE A 106 -21.67 9.31 -10.47
N PHE A 107 -20.60 8.54 -10.26
CA PHE A 107 -19.29 8.84 -10.82
C PHE A 107 -19.31 8.90 -12.36
N ALA A 108 -19.98 7.95 -13.03
CA ALA A 108 -20.09 7.93 -14.49
C ALA A 108 -20.83 9.18 -15.01
N ILE A 109 -21.94 9.57 -14.35
CA ILE A 109 -22.68 10.80 -14.65
C ILE A 109 -21.79 12.03 -14.47
N LEU A 110 -21.08 12.12 -13.35
CA LEU A 110 -20.21 13.25 -13.03
C LEU A 110 -19.05 13.39 -14.02
N LEU A 111 -18.41 12.29 -14.40
CA LEU A 111 -17.33 12.30 -15.38
C LEU A 111 -17.84 12.66 -16.77
N CYS A 112 -18.97 12.09 -17.19
CA CYS A 112 -19.59 12.41 -18.47
C CYS A 112 -20.03 13.89 -18.52
N GLY A 113 -20.62 14.40 -17.44
CA GLY A 113 -20.98 15.81 -17.28
C GLY A 113 -19.77 16.74 -17.36
N TRP A 114 -18.68 16.41 -16.67
CA TRP A 114 -17.45 17.21 -16.71
C TRP A 114 -16.81 17.25 -18.11
N LEU A 115 -16.90 16.16 -18.87
CA LEU A 115 -16.42 16.09 -20.27
C LEU A 115 -17.29 16.90 -21.24
N GLY A 116 -18.44 17.42 -20.80
CA GLY A 116 -19.38 18.21 -21.62
C GLY A 116 -20.55 17.40 -22.19
N GLY A 117 -20.91 16.27 -21.57
CA GLY A 117 -22.16 15.55 -21.82
C GLY A 117 -23.24 15.85 -20.76
N MET A 118 -24.31 15.07 -20.75
CA MET A 118 -25.36 15.11 -19.70
C MET A 118 -26.02 16.49 -19.54
N ALA A 119 -26.70 16.97 -20.60
CA ALA A 119 -27.49 18.20 -20.51
C ALA A 119 -28.68 18.04 -19.56
N THR A 120 -28.76 18.88 -18.53
CA THR A 120 -29.90 18.94 -17.60
C THR A 120 -30.94 19.95 -18.11
N LYS A 121 -32.21 19.82 -17.70
CA LYS A 121 -33.29 20.77 -18.06
C LYS A 121 -32.98 22.22 -17.69
N SER A 122 -32.17 22.44 -16.65
CA SER A 122 -31.83 23.75 -16.11
C SER A 122 -30.72 24.47 -16.88
N LYS A 123 -29.75 23.73 -17.46
CA LYS A 123 -28.50 24.29 -18.00
C LYS A 123 -27.91 23.41 -19.12
N PRO A 124 -27.33 24.02 -20.17
CA PRO A 124 -26.71 23.29 -21.27
C PRO A 124 -25.48 22.48 -20.82
N ALA A 125 -25.11 21.49 -21.63
CA ALA A 125 -23.90 20.71 -21.42
C ALA A 125 -22.66 21.58 -21.65
N GLU A 126 -21.90 21.83 -20.58
CA GLU A 126 -20.69 22.65 -20.58
C GLU A 126 -19.53 21.86 -19.96
N ALA A 127 -18.40 21.79 -20.67
CA ALA A 127 -17.23 21.10 -20.17
C ALA A 127 -16.60 21.82 -18.97
N GLY A 128 -16.06 21.05 -18.01
CA GLY A 128 -15.39 21.58 -16.83
C GLY A 128 -16.32 21.96 -15.68
N ARG A 129 -17.62 21.68 -15.80
CA ARG A 129 -18.63 22.00 -14.80
C ARG A 129 -18.83 20.86 -13.79
N LEU A 130 -19.11 21.21 -12.54
CA LEU A 130 -19.61 20.29 -11.52
C LEU A 130 -21.14 20.22 -11.57
N LEU A 131 -21.71 19.03 -11.72
CA LEU A 131 -23.15 18.79 -11.52
C LEU A 131 -23.44 18.74 -10.01
N THR A 132 -24.50 19.42 -9.56
CA THR A 132 -24.90 19.35 -8.15
C THR A 132 -25.58 18.01 -7.83
N ILE A 133 -25.69 17.68 -6.54
CA ILE A 133 -26.41 16.48 -6.11
C ILE A 133 -27.87 16.46 -6.59
N ASP A 134 -28.53 17.63 -6.61
CA ASP A 134 -29.90 17.78 -7.10
C ASP A 134 -29.98 17.50 -8.62
N GLU A 135 -29.00 17.99 -9.39
CA GLU A 135 -28.95 17.74 -10.84
C GLU A 135 -28.66 16.26 -11.16
N VAL A 136 -27.88 15.59 -10.32
CA VAL A 136 -27.66 14.15 -10.40
C VAL A 136 -28.94 13.39 -10.06
N GLY A 137 -29.70 13.84 -9.05
CA GLY A 137 -31.02 13.32 -8.72
C GLY A 137 -32.03 13.48 -9.86
N ASP A 138 -32.06 14.64 -10.51
CA ASP A 138 -32.89 14.92 -11.69
C ASP A 138 -32.55 14.00 -12.88
N VAL A 139 -31.25 13.72 -13.08
CA VAL A 139 -30.77 12.81 -14.12
C VAL A 139 -31.20 11.37 -13.82
N LEU A 140 -31.08 10.94 -12.56
CA LEU A 140 -31.44 9.59 -12.12
C LEU A 140 -32.95 9.41 -11.91
N ASN A 141 -33.72 10.50 -11.89
CA ASN A 141 -35.14 10.53 -11.54
C ASN A 141 -35.41 9.91 -10.15
N VAL A 142 -34.54 10.20 -9.18
CA VAL A 142 -34.57 9.64 -7.82
C VAL A 142 -34.49 10.80 -6.81
N PRO A 143 -35.25 10.74 -5.70
CA PRO A 143 -35.18 11.77 -4.68
C PRO A 143 -33.80 11.84 -4.01
N VAL A 144 -33.42 13.04 -3.57
CA VAL A 144 -32.11 13.29 -2.96
C VAL A 144 -32.29 13.58 -1.48
N ASN A 145 -31.52 12.89 -0.64
CA ASN A 145 -31.37 13.16 0.79
C ASN A 145 -32.70 13.36 1.55
N LEU A 146 -33.57 12.34 1.49
CA LEU A 146 -34.84 12.34 2.22
C LEU A 146 -34.58 12.22 3.73
N LYS A 147 -35.26 13.06 4.52
CA LYS A 147 -35.09 13.11 5.98
C LYS A 147 -36.23 12.45 6.76
N VAL A 148 -37.41 12.34 6.15
CA VAL A 148 -38.66 11.97 6.83
C VAL A 148 -39.19 10.64 6.29
N GLU A 149 -39.04 10.40 4.99
CA GLU A 149 -39.54 9.21 4.32
C GLU A 149 -38.45 8.14 4.23
N ASP A 150 -38.80 6.90 4.59
CA ASP A 150 -37.94 5.73 4.48
C ASP A 150 -38.10 5.10 3.08
N SER A 151 -37.66 5.83 2.07
CA SER A 151 -37.70 5.42 0.67
C SER A 151 -36.33 5.57 0.01
N PHE A 152 -36.15 4.95 -1.16
CA PHE A 152 -34.86 4.97 -1.86
C PHE A 152 -34.51 6.40 -2.29
N HIS A 153 -33.36 6.89 -1.82
CA HIS A 153 -32.86 8.22 -2.14
C HIS A 153 -31.34 8.20 -2.26
N ILE A 154 -30.79 9.20 -2.95
CA ILE A 154 -29.34 9.40 -3.05
C ILE A 154 -28.86 10.09 -1.77
N THR A 155 -27.89 9.49 -1.10
CA THR A 155 -27.28 10.09 0.09
C THR A 155 -26.16 11.06 -0.27
N ILE A 156 -25.91 12.02 0.65
CA ILE A 156 -24.78 12.95 0.51
C ILE A 156 -23.45 12.18 0.48
N GLU A 157 -23.34 11.10 1.24
CA GLU A 157 -22.11 10.29 1.33
C GLU A 157 -21.78 9.60 -0.01
N GLU A 158 -22.77 9.02 -0.69
CA GLU A 158 -22.60 8.41 -2.01
C GLU A 158 -22.13 9.44 -3.04
N TYR A 159 -22.72 10.64 -3.03
CA TYR A 159 -22.30 11.73 -3.90
C TYR A 159 -20.86 12.18 -3.60
N LEU A 160 -20.50 12.39 -2.32
CA LEU A 160 -19.14 12.80 -1.93
C LEU A 160 -18.09 11.72 -2.27
N HIS A 161 -18.40 10.43 -2.08
CA HIS A 161 -17.52 9.34 -2.51
C HIS A 161 -17.30 9.34 -4.01
N SER A 162 -18.34 9.62 -4.78
CA SER A 162 -18.28 9.69 -6.26
C SER A 162 -17.44 10.88 -6.74
N LEU A 163 -17.47 12.00 -6.03
CA LEU A 163 -16.58 13.15 -6.30
C LEU A 163 -15.11 12.81 -6.08
N ILE A 164 -14.79 12.00 -5.07
CA ILE A 164 -13.41 11.55 -4.85
C ILE A 164 -12.96 10.66 -6.02
N SER A 165 -13.81 9.73 -6.47
CA SER A 165 -13.55 8.94 -7.68
C SER A 165 -13.32 9.83 -8.92
N LEU A 166 -14.13 10.90 -9.07
CA LEU A 166 -13.98 11.86 -10.16
C LEU A 166 -12.59 12.52 -10.13
N ILE A 167 -12.14 12.99 -8.95
CA ILE A 167 -10.83 13.63 -8.82
C ILE A 167 -9.70 12.66 -9.21
N GLU A 168 -9.79 11.40 -8.77
CA GLU A 168 -8.81 10.35 -9.12
C GLU A 168 -8.73 10.13 -10.64
N GLU A 169 -9.88 10.07 -11.31
CA GLU A 169 -9.93 9.87 -12.76
C GLU A 169 -9.51 11.12 -13.55
N LEU A 170 -9.84 12.33 -13.07
CA LEU A 170 -9.39 13.58 -13.67
C LEU A 170 -7.88 13.76 -13.54
N ALA A 171 -7.27 13.35 -12.43
CA ALA A 171 -5.81 13.38 -12.27
C ALA A 171 -5.11 12.47 -13.30
N ARG A 172 -5.72 11.33 -13.62
CA ARG A 172 -5.27 10.46 -14.71
C ARG A 172 -5.47 11.12 -16.07
N LEU A 173 -6.65 11.71 -16.31
CA LEU A 173 -6.98 12.39 -17.56
C LEU A 173 -6.02 13.55 -17.84
N ALA A 174 -5.62 14.32 -16.82
CA ALA A 174 -4.67 15.42 -16.95
C ALA A 174 -3.29 14.95 -17.46
N THR A 175 -2.83 13.78 -17.00
CA THR A 175 -1.55 13.23 -17.47
C THR A 175 -1.66 12.79 -18.93
N ASN A 176 -2.75 12.11 -19.28
CA ASN A 176 -2.98 11.60 -20.63
C ASN A 176 -3.31 12.71 -21.64
N SER A 177 -3.92 13.82 -21.21
CA SER A 177 -4.18 14.94 -22.13
C SER A 177 -2.88 15.61 -22.58
N VAL A 178 -1.87 15.68 -21.70
CA VAL A 178 -0.54 16.17 -22.08
C VAL A 178 0.11 15.28 -23.14
N THR A 179 -0.01 13.96 -23.01
CA THR A 179 0.57 13.04 -24.01
C THR A 179 -0.14 13.12 -25.35
N LEU A 180 -1.42 13.50 -25.36
CA LEU A 180 -2.21 13.79 -26.57
C LEU A 180 -2.00 15.21 -27.13
N GLY A 181 -1.17 16.04 -26.49
CA GLY A 181 -0.89 17.42 -26.93
C GLY A 181 -1.93 18.47 -26.50
N ASP A 182 -2.87 18.13 -25.62
CA ASP A 182 -3.82 19.07 -25.01
C ASP A 182 -3.25 19.61 -23.69
N PHE A 183 -2.68 20.81 -23.76
CA PHE A 183 -2.09 21.52 -22.61
C PHE A 183 -3.09 22.41 -21.87
N ALA A 184 -4.27 22.66 -22.43
CA ALA A 184 -5.29 23.50 -21.80
C ALA A 184 -6.09 22.72 -20.74
N ARG A 185 -6.40 21.45 -21.03
CA ARG A 185 -7.18 20.59 -20.14
C ARG A 185 -6.52 20.33 -18.77
N PRO A 186 -5.21 20.07 -18.63
CA PRO A 186 -4.56 19.93 -17.33
C PRO A 186 -4.70 21.19 -16.45
N LEU A 187 -4.66 22.38 -17.05
CA LEU A 187 -4.84 23.65 -16.34
C LEU A 187 -6.27 23.79 -15.82
N ALA A 188 -7.26 23.45 -16.65
CA ALA A 188 -8.67 23.44 -16.25
C ALA A 188 -8.94 22.42 -15.13
N ILE A 189 -8.37 21.20 -15.24
CA ILE A 189 -8.46 20.15 -14.22
C ILE A 189 -7.83 20.63 -12.91
N SER A 190 -6.65 21.26 -12.97
CA SER A 190 -5.95 21.77 -11.78
C SER A 190 -6.79 22.78 -11.02
N LYS A 191 -7.40 23.75 -11.72
CA LYS A 191 -8.31 24.72 -11.09
C LYS A 191 -9.51 24.01 -10.44
N PHE A 192 -10.18 23.15 -11.21
CA PHE A 192 -11.37 22.43 -10.76
C PHE A 192 -11.11 21.56 -9.52
N VAL A 193 -10.03 20.77 -9.52
CA VAL A 193 -9.70 19.86 -8.42
C VAL A 193 -9.28 20.64 -7.16
N LYS A 194 -8.63 21.80 -7.30
CA LYS A 194 -8.32 22.68 -6.17
C LYS A 194 -9.57 23.26 -5.53
N ASP A 195 -10.52 23.71 -6.35
CA ASP A 195 -11.81 24.24 -5.87
C ASP A 195 -12.59 23.13 -5.13
N LEU A 196 -12.62 21.91 -5.68
CA LEU A 196 -13.21 20.75 -4.99
C LEU A 196 -12.49 20.42 -3.68
N PHE A 197 -11.15 20.41 -3.67
CA PHE A 197 -10.39 20.12 -2.46
C PHE A 197 -10.64 21.16 -1.36
N ALA A 198 -10.71 22.45 -1.72
CA ALA A 198 -11.11 23.51 -0.79
C ALA A 198 -12.53 23.29 -0.26
N GLY A 199 -13.46 22.84 -1.12
CA GLY A 199 -14.80 22.43 -0.70
C GLY A 199 -14.78 21.29 0.33
N PHE A 200 -13.99 20.24 0.10
CA PHE A 200 -13.81 19.15 1.07
C PHE A 200 -13.19 19.60 2.40
N GLN A 201 -12.31 20.62 2.39
CA GLN A 201 -11.73 21.19 3.61
C GLN A 201 -12.75 21.97 4.47
N LEU A 202 -13.84 22.46 3.88
CA LEU A 202 -14.93 23.11 4.61
C LEU A 202 -15.81 22.08 5.35
N LEU A 203 -15.78 20.82 4.95
CA LEU A 203 -16.60 19.76 5.53
C LEU A 203 -15.93 19.19 6.79
N ASN A 204 -16.65 19.18 7.91
CA ASN A 204 -16.20 18.53 9.13
C ASN A 204 -16.57 17.04 9.11
N LEU A 205 -15.77 16.23 8.41
CA LEU A 205 -16.02 14.80 8.25
C LEU A 205 -15.61 14.02 9.52
N LYS A 206 -16.53 13.18 10.03
CA LYS A 206 -16.26 12.26 11.15
C LYS A 206 -15.30 11.15 10.71
N ASN A 207 -14.74 10.39 11.67
CA ASN A 207 -13.83 9.26 11.43
C ASN A 207 -14.50 8.07 10.71
N ASP A 208 -14.77 8.24 9.42
CA ASP A 208 -15.40 7.24 8.56
C ASP A 208 -14.51 6.96 7.33
N SER A 209 -14.92 5.95 6.55
CA SER A 209 -14.43 5.62 5.21
C SER A 209 -14.33 6.85 4.30
N LEU A 210 -15.31 7.77 4.36
CA LEU A 210 -15.31 9.02 3.59
C LEU A 210 -14.12 9.93 3.95
N ARG A 211 -13.79 10.09 5.24
CA ARG A 211 -12.63 10.87 5.69
C ARG A 211 -11.31 10.27 5.20
N ARG A 212 -11.18 8.94 5.34
CA ARG A 212 -9.96 8.24 4.88
C ARG A 212 -9.76 8.42 3.37
N ARG A 213 -10.87 8.41 2.61
CA ARG A 213 -10.83 8.62 1.18
C ARG A 213 -10.62 10.09 0.81
N SER A 214 -11.18 11.05 1.55
CA SER A 214 -10.93 12.49 1.30
C SER A 214 -9.47 12.87 1.56
N ASP A 215 -8.80 12.21 2.51
CA ASP A 215 -7.37 12.39 2.76
C ASP A 215 -6.50 11.97 1.55
N SER A 216 -7.02 11.15 0.62
CA SER A 216 -6.31 10.76 -0.61
C SER A 216 -6.25 11.90 -1.63
N ILE A 217 -7.20 12.85 -1.58
CA ILE A 217 -7.31 13.95 -2.55
C ILE A 217 -6.02 14.77 -2.63
N LYS A 218 -5.34 14.99 -1.49
CA LYS A 218 -4.08 15.75 -1.43
C LYS A 218 -3.00 15.19 -2.36
N TYR A 219 -2.97 13.87 -2.57
CA TYR A 219 -2.01 13.23 -3.46
C TYR A 219 -2.38 13.46 -4.93
N GLN A 220 -3.67 13.47 -5.26
CA GLN A 220 -4.16 13.77 -6.61
C GLN A 220 -3.92 15.25 -6.96
N VAL A 221 -4.18 16.17 -6.02
CA VAL A 221 -3.87 17.60 -6.17
C VAL A 221 -2.38 17.77 -6.50
N LYS A 222 -1.50 17.19 -5.67
CA LYS A 222 -0.05 17.26 -5.91
C LYS A 222 0.34 16.72 -7.29
N LYS A 223 -0.19 15.55 -7.67
CA LYS A 223 0.09 14.94 -8.97
C LYS A 223 -0.29 15.87 -10.13
N ILE A 224 -1.45 16.52 -10.07
CA ILE A 224 -1.89 17.46 -11.10
C ILE A 224 -1.03 18.73 -11.10
N GLU A 225 -0.62 19.21 -9.93
CA GLU A 225 0.29 20.37 -9.81
C GLU A 225 1.65 20.10 -10.41
N ASP A 226 2.22 18.90 -10.19
CA ASP A 226 3.49 18.47 -10.78
C ASP A 226 3.37 18.46 -12.32
N VAL A 227 2.26 17.93 -12.88
CA VAL A 227 2.00 17.98 -14.33
C VAL A 227 1.93 19.41 -14.86
N VAL A 228 1.21 20.31 -14.17
CA VAL A 228 1.12 21.72 -14.58
C VAL A 228 2.46 22.44 -14.46
N TYR A 229 3.25 22.12 -13.44
CA TYR A 229 4.60 22.65 -13.26
C TYR A 229 5.52 22.24 -14.41
N ASP A 230 5.48 20.98 -14.81
CA ASP A 230 6.27 20.46 -15.94
C ASP A 230 5.88 21.18 -17.24
N LEU A 231 4.58 21.39 -17.49
CA LEU A 231 4.10 22.16 -18.65
C LEU A 231 4.64 23.58 -18.68
N ASN A 232 4.57 24.28 -17.54
CA ASN A 232 5.07 25.65 -17.41
C ASN A 232 6.58 25.76 -17.63
N THR A 233 7.31 24.69 -17.31
CA THR A 233 8.77 24.61 -17.50
C THR A 233 9.14 24.34 -18.95
N ILE A 234 8.36 23.51 -19.66
CA ILE A 234 8.63 23.07 -21.04
C ILE A 234 8.14 24.08 -22.08
N ASN A 235 7.00 24.73 -21.85
CA ASN A 235 6.40 25.65 -22.82
C ASN A 235 5.86 26.91 -22.11
N PRO A 236 6.67 27.98 -21.98
CA PRO A 236 6.22 29.23 -21.38
C PRO A 236 5.27 30.06 -22.27
N ALA A 237 5.08 29.67 -23.54
CA ALA A 237 4.39 30.47 -24.55
C ALA A 237 2.84 30.55 -24.48
N PRO A 238 2.07 29.53 -24.01
CA PRO A 238 0.61 29.59 -24.08
C PRO A 238 0.00 30.53 -23.01
N LEU A 239 0.80 31.05 -22.07
CA LEU A 239 0.34 31.91 -20.98
C LEU A 239 0.58 33.42 -21.20
N ILE A 240 1.13 33.82 -22.36
CA ILE A 240 1.36 35.25 -22.68
C ILE A 240 0.03 36.02 -22.88
N ASN A 241 -1.09 35.33 -23.07
CA ASN A 241 -2.42 35.93 -23.28
C ASN A 241 -3.40 35.81 -22.09
N LEU A 242 -2.93 35.49 -20.87
CA LEU A 242 -3.81 35.57 -19.69
C LEU A 242 -3.86 37.01 -19.15
N PRO A 243 -5.07 37.56 -18.87
CA PRO A 243 -5.22 38.91 -18.35
C PRO A 243 -4.48 39.07 -17.01
N CYS A 244 -3.99 40.30 -16.75
CA CYS A 244 -3.08 40.72 -15.68
C CYS A 244 -3.36 40.24 -14.23
N GLN A 245 -4.47 39.56 -13.95
CA GLN A 245 -4.77 38.93 -12.65
C GLN A 245 -3.81 37.76 -12.32
N ALA A 246 -3.27 37.04 -13.30
CA ALA A 246 -2.34 35.93 -13.06
C ALA A 246 -0.96 36.40 -12.55
N ILE A 247 -0.55 37.63 -12.89
CA ILE A 247 0.69 38.25 -12.41
C ILE A 247 0.56 38.63 -10.92
N ALA A 248 -0.64 39.02 -10.47
CA ALA A 248 -0.92 39.28 -9.06
C ALA A 248 -0.80 38.00 -8.22
N ILE A 249 -1.22 36.84 -8.74
CA ILE A 249 -1.09 35.55 -8.06
C ILE A 249 0.39 35.13 -7.96
N ARG A 250 1.19 35.34 -9.01
CA ARG A 250 2.65 35.09 -9.00
C ARG A 250 3.37 35.94 -7.94
N ASN A 251 2.98 37.20 -7.78
CA ASN A 251 3.57 38.11 -6.80
C ASN A 251 3.08 37.84 -5.37
N ALA A 252 1.83 37.40 -5.18
CA ALA A 252 1.30 36.97 -3.89
C ALA A 252 1.94 35.64 -3.42
N PHE A 253 2.28 34.74 -4.34
CA PHE A 253 2.92 33.45 -4.04
C PHE A 253 4.39 33.61 -3.60
N ASN A 254 5.11 34.59 -4.15
CA ASN A 254 6.51 34.88 -3.81
C ASN A 254 6.69 35.63 -2.46
N ASN A 255 5.65 36.27 -1.95
CA ASN A 255 5.72 37.09 -0.73
C ASN A 255 5.22 36.36 0.53
N ASN A 256 5.01 35.04 0.49
CA ASN A 256 4.59 34.27 1.66
C ASN A 256 5.77 34.07 2.63
N PRO A 257 5.72 34.62 3.87
CA PRO A 257 6.83 34.56 4.83
C PRO A 257 7.14 33.16 5.38
N TYR A 258 6.34 32.13 5.04
CA TYR A 258 6.54 30.76 5.52
C TYR A 258 7.50 29.88 4.69
N ARG A 259 8.01 30.35 3.53
CA ARG A 259 8.82 29.49 2.63
C ARG A 259 10.34 29.49 2.87
N ARG A 260 10.84 30.06 3.97
CA ARG A 260 12.30 30.20 4.17
C ARG A 260 13.03 28.92 4.63
N CYS A 261 12.37 27.77 4.66
CA CYS A 261 13.01 26.48 4.96
C CYS A 261 12.49 25.33 4.07
N GLU A 262 12.56 25.46 2.74
CA GLU A 262 12.44 24.30 1.85
C GLU A 262 13.75 24.09 1.07
N VAL A 263 14.46 23.03 1.44
CA VAL A 263 15.57 22.44 0.69
C VAL A 263 15.03 22.00 -0.67
N PRO A 264 15.75 22.16 -1.79
CA PRO A 264 15.22 21.80 -3.11
C PRO A 264 14.93 20.29 -3.15
N ILE A 265 13.66 19.91 -3.30
CA ILE A 265 13.28 18.52 -3.55
C ILE A 265 13.42 18.27 -5.05
N THR A 266 14.65 17.98 -5.47
CA THR A 266 14.93 17.40 -6.79
C THR A 266 14.46 15.94 -6.78
N GLY A 267 13.43 15.62 -7.58
CA GLY A 267 13.05 14.26 -7.96
C GLY A 267 12.47 13.40 -6.82
N SER A 268 11.63 12.43 -7.18
CA SER A 268 11.45 11.28 -6.30
C SER A 268 12.84 10.70 -5.97
N PRO A 269 13.18 10.48 -4.70
CA PRO A 269 14.46 9.87 -4.36
C PRO A 269 14.52 8.51 -5.08
N PRO A 270 15.70 8.15 -5.65
CA PRO A 270 15.84 6.96 -6.46
C PRO A 270 15.28 5.71 -5.74
N PRO A 271 14.70 4.75 -6.49
CA PRO A 271 14.20 3.51 -5.89
C PRO A 271 15.31 2.85 -5.08
N THR A 272 14.93 2.24 -3.95
CA THR A 272 15.85 1.54 -3.05
C THR A 272 16.71 0.57 -3.84
N THR A 273 18.02 0.83 -3.91
CA THR A 273 18.96 -0.02 -4.65
C THR A 273 19.16 -1.35 -3.94
N ALA A 274 19.45 -2.42 -4.69
CA ALA A 274 19.84 -3.70 -4.11
C ALA A 274 21.11 -3.55 -3.25
N ILE A 275 21.23 -4.35 -2.18
CA ILE A 275 22.37 -4.30 -1.25
C ILE A 275 23.69 -4.57 -2.00
N TYR A 276 24.71 -3.74 -1.74
CA TYR A 276 26.06 -3.94 -2.26
C TYR A 276 26.83 -4.92 -1.38
N LYS A 277 27.41 -5.96 -2.01
CA LYS A 277 28.25 -6.95 -1.33
C LYS A 277 29.69 -6.49 -1.28
N LEU A 278 30.36 -6.74 -0.17
CA LEU A 278 31.81 -6.61 -0.15
C LEU A 278 32.42 -7.67 -1.10
N THR A 279 33.32 -7.28 -2.01
CA THR A 279 33.89 -8.18 -3.04
C THR A 279 35.24 -8.79 -2.64
N THR A 280 35.51 -8.88 -1.34
CA THR A 280 36.75 -9.49 -0.81
C THR A 280 36.80 -11.00 -1.10
N PRO A 281 37.98 -11.62 -1.20
CA PRO A 281 38.09 -13.07 -1.39
C PRO A 281 37.39 -13.85 -0.26
N LEU A 282 37.47 -13.31 0.96
CA LEU A 282 36.86 -13.90 2.15
C LEU A 282 35.32 -13.85 2.10
N SER A 283 34.70 -12.76 1.65
CA SER A 283 33.23 -12.68 1.54
C SER A 283 32.66 -13.61 0.47
N ARG A 284 33.38 -13.83 -0.63
CA ARG A 284 32.98 -14.74 -1.71
C ARG A 284 32.93 -16.18 -1.19
N VAL A 285 33.97 -16.61 -0.48
CA VAL A 285 34.01 -17.95 0.14
C VAL A 285 32.94 -18.09 1.21
N TYR A 286 32.84 -17.11 2.12
CA TYR A 286 31.90 -17.17 3.24
C TYR A 286 30.45 -17.18 2.79
N THR A 287 30.08 -16.47 1.72
CA THR A 287 28.71 -16.48 1.18
C THR A 287 28.25 -17.90 0.83
N HIS A 288 29.13 -18.72 0.23
CA HIS A 288 28.84 -20.11 -0.13
C HIS A 288 28.86 -21.07 1.06
N VAL A 289 29.66 -20.78 2.09
CA VAL A 289 29.73 -21.58 3.33
C VAL A 289 28.56 -21.28 4.27
N HIS A 290 28.05 -20.04 4.29
CA HIS A 290 27.05 -19.59 5.25
C HIS A 290 25.71 -20.34 5.13
N THR A 291 25.22 -20.59 3.92
CA THR A 291 23.96 -21.33 3.70
C THR A 291 24.02 -22.77 4.21
N PRO A 292 25.00 -23.60 3.78
CA PRO A 292 25.09 -24.97 4.26
C PRO A 292 25.42 -25.00 5.77
N LEU A 293 26.16 -24.04 6.30
CA LEU A 293 26.46 -23.98 7.74
C LEU A 293 25.18 -23.84 8.59
N LEU A 294 24.28 -22.91 8.25
CA LEU A 294 23.03 -22.71 8.98
C LEU A 294 22.00 -23.83 8.76
N LEU A 295 21.92 -24.41 7.56
CA LEU A 295 21.04 -25.55 7.33
C LEU A 295 21.55 -26.81 8.05
N SER A 296 22.87 -27.02 8.06
CA SER A 296 23.49 -28.13 8.79
C SER A 296 23.30 -27.99 10.29
N SER A 297 23.38 -26.77 10.86
CA SER A 297 23.17 -26.59 12.30
C SER A 297 21.78 -27.02 12.74
N VAL A 298 20.74 -26.81 11.93
CA VAL A 298 19.38 -27.31 12.24
C VAL A 298 19.26 -28.80 12.02
N PHE A 299 19.85 -29.33 10.94
CA PHE A 299 19.81 -30.75 10.66
C PHE A 299 20.45 -31.58 11.80
N PHE A 300 21.62 -31.17 12.29
CA PHE A 300 22.31 -31.88 13.37
C PHE A 300 21.69 -31.63 14.75
N SER A 301 21.04 -30.47 14.96
CA SER A 301 20.32 -30.21 16.21
C SER A 301 18.92 -30.81 16.23
N LEU A 302 18.40 -31.35 15.12
CA LEU A 302 17.03 -31.88 15.04
C LEU A 302 16.73 -32.94 16.11
N PRO A 303 17.59 -33.95 16.39
CA PRO A 303 17.32 -34.91 17.47
C PRO A 303 17.24 -34.25 18.85
N ALA A 304 18.10 -33.26 19.12
CA ALA A 304 18.11 -32.51 20.37
C ALA A 304 16.90 -31.56 20.49
N LEU A 305 16.47 -30.98 19.37
CA LEU A 305 15.30 -30.11 19.27
C LEU A 305 13.99 -30.89 19.52
N VAL A 306 13.91 -32.12 19.02
CA VAL A 306 12.78 -33.03 19.26
C VAL A 306 12.76 -33.52 20.72
N ALA A 307 13.93 -33.84 21.30
CA ALA A 307 14.00 -34.34 22.67
C ALA A 307 13.79 -33.25 23.73
N ASN A 308 14.43 -32.08 23.58
CA ASN A 308 14.43 -30.98 24.54
C ASN A 308 14.45 -29.61 23.83
N PRO A 309 13.29 -29.09 23.39
CA PRO A 309 13.24 -27.91 22.53
C PRO A 309 13.79 -26.65 23.20
N ILE A 310 13.54 -26.43 24.49
CA ILE A 310 14.01 -25.22 25.20
C ILE A 310 15.54 -25.12 25.23
N SER A 311 16.22 -26.21 25.60
CA SER A 311 17.69 -26.23 25.70
C SER A 311 18.33 -26.09 24.32
N SER A 312 17.82 -26.83 23.34
CA SER A 312 18.30 -26.77 21.95
C SER A 312 18.11 -25.38 21.33
N LEU A 313 16.94 -24.76 21.52
CA LEU A 313 16.67 -23.40 21.02
C LEU A 313 17.54 -22.37 21.75
N THR A 314 17.69 -22.46 23.07
CA THR A 314 18.51 -21.49 23.82
C THR A 314 19.97 -21.50 23.35
N CYS A 315 20.56 -22.68 23.17
CA CYS A 315 21.91 -22.82 22.60
C CYS A 315 21.94 -22.36 21.13
N GLY A 316 20.88 -22.69 20.38
CA GLY A 316 20.69 -22.31 18.98
C GLY A 316 20.70 -20.80 18.75
N VAL A 317 20.06 -19.99 19.60
CA VAL A 317 20.05 -18.52 19.46
C VAL A 317 21.46 -17.94 19.49
N ALA A 318 22.29 -18.39 20.45
CA ALA A 318 23.66 -17.89 20.58
C ALA A 318 24.50 -18.25 19.35
N ALA A 319 24.41 -19.50 18.88
CA ALA A 319 25.07 -19.93 17.66
C ALA A 319 24.58 -19.15 16.42
N LEU A 320 23.26 -18.94 16.32
CA LEU A 320 22.64 -18.21 15.22
C LEU A 320 23.09 -16.75 15.20
N ALA A 321 23.13 -16.07 16.35
CA ALA A 321 23.60 -14.69 16.48
C ALA A 321 25.06 -14.55 16.05
N LEU A 322 25.92 -15.52 16.40
CA LEU A 322 27.33 -15.52 15.98
C LEU A 322 27.48 -15.76 14.47
N ILE A 323 26.76 -16.74 13.91
CA ILE A 323 26.85 -17.08 12.49
C ILE A 323 26.27 -15.95 11.62
N GLN A 324 25.12 -15.38 12.00
CA GLN A 324 24.54 -14.23 11.30
C GLN A 324 25.37 -12.96 11.51
N GLY A 325 25.92 -12.75 12.71
CA GLY A 325 26.81 -11.61 13.01
C GLY A 325 28.07 -11.64 12.15
N ALA A 326 28.70 -12.81 12.03
CA ALA A 326 29.85 -13.02 11.15
C ALA A 326 29.48 -12.78 9.68
N TYR A 327 28.32 -13.27 9.23
CA TYR A 327 27.82 -13.00 7.88
C TYR A 327 27.66 -11.50 7.60
N CYS A 328 27.00 -10.77 8.50
CA CYS A 328 26.81 -9.33 8.38
C CYS A 328 28.15 -8.60 8.32
N ALA A 329 29.07 -8.88 9.24
CA ALA A 329 30.38 -8.23 9.31
C ALA A 329 31.26 -8.48 8.07
N ILE A 330 31.15 -9.67 7.47
CA ILE A 330 32.05 -10.13 6.41
C ILE A 330 31.49 -9.85 5.01
N CYS A 331 30.20 -10.10 4.79
CA CYS A 331 29.60 -10.17 3.46
C CYS A 331 28.79 -8.92 3.07
N LEU A 332 28.21 -8.23 4.06
CA LEU A 332 27.30 -7.13 3.83
C LEU A 332 28.01 -5.79 4.07
N GLN A 333 27.72 -4.79 3.22
CA GLN A 333 28.13 -3.43 3.53
C GLN A 333 27.14 -2.80 4.51
N PRO A 334 27.63 -2.07 5.54
CA PRO A 334 26.75 -1.30 6.40
C PRO A 334 25.94 -0.28 5.61
N ALA A 335 24.64 -0.16 5.86
CA ALA A 335 23.76 0.79 5.18
C ALA A 335 24.32 2.23 5.27
N LEU A 336 24.73 2.79 4.13
CA LEU A 336 25.29 4.13 4.02
C LEU A 336 24.28 5.19 4.47
N GLY A 337 24.52 5.71 5.67
CA GLY A 337 24.16 7.04 6.10
C GLY A 337 25.40 7.61 6.79
N GLY A 338 26.24 8.32 6.06
CA GLY A 338 27.41 9.02 6.60
C GLY A 338 28.68 8.18 6.78
N THR A 339 29.30 7.76 5.69
CA THR A 339 30.76 7.81 5.44
C THR A 339 30.99 7.08 4.12
N ALA A 340 30.95 7.83 3.03
CA ALA A 340 31.60 7.39 1.82
C ALA A 340 33.04 7.02 2.21
N THR A 341 33.43 5.77 1.98
CA THR A 341 34.81 5.41 1.72
C THR A 341 35.42 6.55 0.93
N LYS A 342 36.38 7.25 1.55
CA LYS A 342 37.07 8.39 0.95
C LYS A 342 37.42 8.00 -0.47
N LYS A 343 36.67 8.51 -1.46
CA LYS A 343 37.12 8.58 -2.85
C LYS A 343 38.55 9.07 -2.74
N LYS A 344 39.51 8.26 -3.20
CA LYS A 344 40.93 8.63 -3.33
C LYS A 344 40.98 10.10 -3.68
N LYS A 345 41.35 10.94 -2.71
CA LYS A 345 41.44 12.38 -2.91
C LYS A 345 42.53 12.52 -3.96
N LYS A 346 42.13 12.81 -5.20
CA LYS A 346 43.04 13.22 -6.27
C LYS A 346 43.88 14.33 -5.65
N LYS A 347 45.19 14.09 -5.47
CA LYS A 347 46.13 15.06 -4.91
C LYS A 347 45.91 16.39 -5.64
N SER A 348 45.26 17.34 -4.99
CA SER A 348 45.28 18.73 -5.41
C SER A 348 46.73 19.17 -5.27
N LYS A 349 47.34 19.62 -6.38
CA LYS A 349 48.68 20.20 -6.42
C LYS A 349 48.83 21.19 -5.26
N ALA A 350 49.75 20.90 -4.35
CA ALA A 350 50.13 21.83 -3.30
C ALA A 350 50.80 23.05 -3.94
N LYS A 351 50.30 24.25 -3.66
CA LYS A 351 51.05 25.49 -3.84
C LYS A 351 52.23 25.47 -2.87
N ALA A 352 53.42 25.82 -3.37
CA ALA A 352 54.63 25.95 -2.60
C ALA A 352 54.48 27.05 -1.54
N GLY A 353 54.67 26.69 -0.27
CA GLY A 353 54.99 27.60 0.83
C GLY A 353 56.46 27.42 1.26
N PRO A 354 57.01 28.33 2.07
CA PRO A 354 58.45 28.46 2.29
C PRO A 354 59.07 27.28 3.06
N PRO A 355 60.38 27.03 2.92
CA PRO A 355 61.03 25.85 3.47
C PRO A 355 61.30 26.01 4.97
N GLY A 356 60.85 25.04 5.77
CA GLY A 356 61.34 24.84 7.14
C GLY A 356 60.24 24.78 8.19
N ILE A 357 59.53 23.66 8.26
CA ILE A 357 59.00 23.00 9.46
C ILE A 357 58.45 21.64 8.96
N GLN A 358 59.04 20.54 9.40
CA GLN A 358 58.50 19.20 9.13
C GLN A 358 57.40 18.90 10.16
N PRO A 359 56.16 18.59 9.76
CA PRO A 359 55.17 18.09 10.70
C PRO A 359 55.44 16.62 10.99
N LYS A 360 55.46 16.31 12.28
CA LYS A 360 55.53 14.95 12.86
C LYS A 360 54.34 14.13 12.33
N LYS A 361 54.58 13.00 11.68
CA LYS A 361 53.53 12.05 11.30
C LYS A 361 53.11 11.26 12.55
N GLU A 362 51.89 11.49 13.02
CA GLU A 362 51.21 10.56 13.91
C GLU A 362 50.64 9.42 13.04
N GLU A 363 51.09 8.19 13.29
CA GLU A 363 50.55 6.96 12.69
C GLU A 363 49.20 6.64 13.34
N GLU A 364 48.14 7.33 12.89
CA GLU A 364 46.78 6.96 13.25
C GLU A 364 46.39 5.70 12.45
N ASN A 365 46.28 4.56 13.13
CA ASN A 365 46.01 3.25 12.53
C ASN A 365 44.77 3.29 11.61
N GLU A 366 45.01 3.22 10.30
CA GLU A 366 44.04 3.40 9.21
C GLU A 366 42.85 2.40 9.24
N TRP A 367 42.96 1.34 10.06
CA TRP A 367 41.97 0.26 10.21
C TRP A 367 41.00 0.43 11.40
N ILE A 368 41.31 1.27 12.39
CA ILE A 368 40.52 1.36 13.64
C ILE A 368 39.14 1.99 13.39
N GLY A 369 39.05 3.02 12.54
CA GLY A 369 37.79 3.73 12.28
C GLY A 369 36.68 2.85 11.67
N PRO A 370 36.92 2.15 10.54
CA PRO A 370 35.91 1.28 9.93
C PRO A 370 35.48 0.11 10.81
N ALA A 371 36.41 -0.45 11.61
CA ALA A 371 36.11 -1.54 12.53
C ALA A 371 35.14 -1.10 13.65
N ILE A 372 35.29 0.13 14.17
CA ILE A 372 34.39 0.70 15.18
C ILE A 372 32.99 0.92 14.61
N ASP A 373 32.84 1.43 13.37
CA ASP A 373 31.51 1.62 12.75
C ASP A 373 30.80 0.27 12.53
N ILE A 374 31.52 -0.75 12.07
CA ILE A 374 30.98 -2.11 11.91
C ILE A 374 30.52 -2.66 13.27
N ALA A 375 31.35 -2.53 14.31
CA ALA A 375 31.03 -3.02 15.64
C ALA A 375 29.79 -2.31 16.24
N TYR A 376 29.73 -0.98 16.13
CA TYR A 376 28.58 -0.19 16.59
C TYR A 376 27.28 -0.61 15.89
N ARG A 377 27.32 -0.80 14.57
CA ARG A 377 26.13 -1.20 13.79
C ARG A 377 25.71 -2.63 14.06
N LEU A 378 26.65 -3.55 14.24
CA LEU A 378 26.33 -4.91 14.68
C LEU A 378 25.63 -4.87 16.03
N ALA A 379 26.16 -4.12 17.00
CA ALA A 379 25.54 -3.97 18.31
C ALA A 379 24.13 -3.35 18.22
N LEU A 380 23.96 -2.30 17.42
CA LEU A 380 22.65 -1.68 17.19
C LEU A 380 21.65 -2.66 16.56
N SER A 381 22.06 -3.38 15.50
CA SER A 381 21.21 -4.38 14.84
C SER A 381 20.83 -5.53 15.77
N LEU A 382 21.75 -5.95 16.66
CA LEU A 382 21.50 -6.98 17.67
C LEU A 382 20.42 -6.52 18.67
N ILE A 383 20.56 -5.30 19.21
CA ILE A 383 19.60 -4.73 20.16
C ILE A 383 18.21 -4.61 19.52
N ILE A 384 18.14 -4.06 18.31
CA ILE A 384 16.86 -3.88 17.61
C ILE A 384 16.24 -5.23 17.26
N THR A 385 17.03 -6.25 16.90
CA THR A 385 16.52 -7.60 16.64
C THR A 385 15.89 -8.21 17.89
N ILE A 386 16.57 -8.13 19.04
CA ILE A 386 16.04 -8.64 20.31
C ILE A 386 14.74 -7.91 20.66
N LEU A 387 14.69 -6.58 20.49
CA LEU A 387 13.48 -5.80 20.74
C LEU A 387 12.34 -6.17 19.76
N SER A 388 12.66 -6.46 18.51
CA SER A 388 11.71 -6.88 17.48
C SER A 388 11.12 -8.28 17.70
N ALA A 389 11.71 -9.08 18.60
CA ALA A 389 11.12 -10.37 18.98
C ALA A 389 9.73 -10.22 19.63
N ALA A 390 9.46 -9.09 20.31
CA ALA A 390 8.16 -8.81 20.91
C ALA A 390 7.02 -8.63 19.87
N PRO A 391 7.14 -7.75 18.85
CA PRO A 391 6.12 -7.67 17.80
C PRO A 391 6.02 -8.96 16.96
N VAL A 392 7.12 -9.69 16.74
CA VAL A 392 7.07 -11.01 16.08
C VAL A 392 6.33 -12.04 16.95
N PHE A 393 6.47 -11.99 18.27
CA PHE A 393 5.73 -12.81 19.21
C PHE A 393 4.23 -12.53 19.17
N ILE A 394 3.85 -11.25 19.16
CA ILE A 394 2.43 -10.84 18.99
C ILE A 394 1.89 -11.35 17.65
N ALA A 395 2.63 -11.18 16.56
CA ALA A 395 2.22 -11.67 15.25
C ALA A 395 2.07 -13.20 15.22
N ALA A 396 2.99 -13.94 15.85
CA ALA A 396 2.90 -15.40 15.95
C ALA A 396 1.62 -15.84 16.69
N ILE A 397 1.25 -15.17 17.78
CA ILE A 397 0.00 -15.44 18.52
C ILE A 397 -1.22 -15.16 17.63
N LEU A 398 -1.23 -14.03 16.91
CA LEU A 398 -2.33 -13.70 16.00
C LEU A 398 -2.48 -14.72 14.86
N LEU A 399 -1.39 -15.40 14.50
CA LEU A 399 -1.35 -16.49 13.51
C LEU A 399 -1.60 -17.88 14.11
N GLY A 400 -1.99 -17.97 15.39
CA GLY A 400 -2.39 -19.22 16.03
C GLY A 400 -1.33 -19.89 16.91
N ALA A 401 -0.23 -19.21 17.26
CA ALA A 401 0.70 -19.73 18.26
C ALA A 401 0.05 -19.78 19.66
N PRO A 402 0.41 -20.76 20.51
CA PRO A 402 -0.21 -20.92 21.81
C PRO A 402 0.12 -19.74 22.74
N LEU A 403 -0.94 -19.10 23.25
CA LEU A 403 -0.87 -17.91 24.12
C LEU A 403 -0.72 -18.26 25.61
N THR A 404 -1.33 -19.36 26.05
CA THR A 404 -1.41 -19.74 27.48
C THR A 404 -0.53 -20.93 27.83
N THR A 405 -0.21 -21.78 26.85
CA THR A 405 0.65 -22.95 27.00
C THR A 405 1.95 -22.76 26.24
N HIS A 406 3.05 -23.36 26.70
CA HIS A 406 4.36 -23.34 26.01
C HIS A 406 4.95 -21.94 25.70
N LEU A 407 4.66 -20.91 26.52
CA LEU A 407 5.26 -19.58 26.41
C LEU A 407 6.79 -19.56 26.16
N PRO A 408 7.65 -20.29 26.90
CA PRO A 408 9.10 -20.26 26.64
C PRO A 408 9.48 -20.83 25.27
N HIS A 409 8.65 -21.71 24.69
CA HIS A 409 8.89 -22.26 23.36
C HIS A 409 8.59 -21.21 22.30
N THR A 410 7.46 -20.51 22.44
CA THR A 410 7.03 -19.47 21.52
C THR A 410 7.97 -18.26 21.55
N THR A 411 8.46 -17.84 22.72
CA THR A 411 9.42 -16.73 22.83
C THR A 411 10.78 -17.08 22.21
N LEU A 412 11.28 -18.29 22.43
CA LEU A 412 12.52 -18.74 21.81
C LEU A 412 12.36 -18.90 20.31
N LEU A 413 11.24 -19.45 19.82
CA LEU A 413 10.95 -19.56 18.39
C LEU A 413 10.93 -18.19 17.70
N THR A 414 10.20 -17.21 18.27
CA THR A 414 10.07 -15.88 17.65
C THR A 414 11.40 -15.13 17.66
N LEU A 415 12.26 -15.38 18.65
CA LEU A 415 13.62 -14.88 18.68
C LEU A 415 14.46 -15.46 17.52
N HIS A 416 14.33 -16.76 17.22
CA HIS A 416 15.00 -17.36 16.05
C HIS A 416 14.49 -16.77 14.74
N ILE A 417 13.17 -16.59 14.60
CA ILE A 417 12.57 -15.95 13.41
C ILE A 417 13.09 -14.52 13.26
N ALA A 418 13.19 -13.75 14.35
CA ALA A 418 13.75 -12.40 14.33
C ALA A 418 15.23 -12.39 13.90
N PHE A 419 16.05 -13.32 14.39
CA PHE A 419 17.45 -13.44 13.98
C PHE A 419 17.64 -13.90 12.53
N LEU A 420 16.77 -14.77 12.01
CA LEU A 420 16.83 -15.22 10.62
C LEU A 420 16.32 -14.17 9.64
N ALA A 421 15.21 -13.50 9.97
CA ALA A 421 14.54 -12.57 9.06
C ALA A 421 15.01 -11.13 9.22
N LEU A 422 15.09 -10.61 10.46
CA LEU A 422 15.22 -9.19 10.72
C LEU A 422 16.66 -8.75 10.99
N PHE A 423 17.50 -9.58 11.60
CA PHE A 423 18.87 -9.17 11.95
C PHE A 423 19.73 -8.75 10.74
N PRO A 424 19.82 -9.54 9.65
CA PRO A 424 20.55 -9.09 8.46
C PRO A 424 19.88 -7.90 7.75
N LEU A 425 18.55 -7.75 7.86
CA LEU A 425 17.81 -6.59 7.34
C LEU A 425 18.17 -5.31 8.08
N PHE A 426 18.15 -5.33 9.42
CA PHE A 426 18.52 -4.18 10.26
C PHE A 426 19.98 -3.75 10.06
N TYR A 427 20.87 -4.69 9.75
CA TYR A 427 22.27 -4.40 9.45
C TYR A 427 22.47 -3.76 8.06
N ALA A 428 21.84 -4.34 7.04
CA ALA A 428 22.11 -3.97 5.64
C ALA A 428 21.24 -2.84 5.09
N ARG A 429 20.07 -2.58 5.69
CA ARG A 429 19.11 -1.56 5.23
C ARG A 429 19.06 -0.37 6.20
N PRO A 430 18.92 0.87 5.70
CA PRO A 430 18.72 2.02 6.57
C PRO A 430 17.41 1.90 7.38
N LEU A 431 17.43 2.33 8.64
CA LEU A 431 16.26 2.35 9.53
C LEU A 431 15.28 3.50 9.22
N SER A 432 15.08 3.86 7.94
CA SER A 432 14.12 4.91 7.57
C SER A 432 12.75 4.32 7.23
N SER A 433 11.68 5.01 7.62
CA SER A 433 10.29 4.57 7.43
C SER A 433 9.99 4.18 5.99
N ARG A 434 10.55 4.91 5.02
CA ARG A 434 10.38 4.63 3.59
C ARG A 434 10.91 3.25 3.18
N HIS A 435 12.16 2.92 3.53
CA HIS A 435 12.75 1.64 3.12
C HIS A 435 12.01 0.46 3.75
N TRP A 436 11.56 0.61 5.00
CA TRP A 436 10.76 -0.40 5.69
C TRP A 436 9.34 -0.52 5.14
N LEU A 437 8.73 0.57 4.67
CA LEU A 437 7.46 0.52 3.93
C LEU A 437 7.61 -0.16 2.57
N GLU A 438 8.72 0.03 1.86
CA GLU A 438 9.00 -0.67 0.60
C GLU A 438 9.18 -2.19 0.81
N ILE A 439 9.82 -2.59 1.92
CA ILE A 439 9.93 -3.99 2.35
C ILE A 439 8.55 -4.56 2.71
N LEU A 440 7.77 -3.86 3.54
CA LEU A 440 6.43 -4.29 3.98
C LEU A 440 5.42 -4.34 2.83
N SER A 441 5.54 -3.45 1.85
CA SER A 441 4.70 -3.44 0.64
C SER A 441 5.17 -4.41 -0.44
N LEU A 442 6.23 -5.19 -0.20
CA LEU A 442 6.83 -6.12 -1.15
C LEU A 442 7.30 -5.45 -2.47
N THR A 443 7.53 -4.14 -2.44
CA THR A 443 7.99 -3.36 -3.60
C THR A 443 9.52 -3.22 -3.65
N ALA A 444 10.21 -3.57 -2.56
CA ALA A 444 11.66 -3.61 -2.51
C ALA A 444 12.24 -4.67 -3.48
N PRO A 445 13.42 -4.42 -4.09
CA PRO A 445 14.04 -5.41 -4.97
C PRO A 445 14.39 -6.68 -4.20
N LEU A 446 14.10 -7.83 -4.82
CA LEU A 446 14.31 -9.15 -4.22
C LEU A 446 15.81 -9.50 -4.20
N ASP A 447 16.48 -9.07 -3.14
CA ASP A 447 17.85 -9.43 -2.81
C ASP A 447 17.91 -10.65 -1.87
N GLU A 448 19.11 -11.12 -1.56
CA GLU A 448 19.30 -12.30 -0.72
C GLU A 448 18.79 -12.12 0.72
N VAL A 449 18.82 -10.90 1.25
CA VAL A 449 18.47 -10.60 2.64
C VAL A 449 16.96 -10.49 2.80
N PHE A 450 16.30 -9.79 1.88
CA PHE A 450 14.85 -9.72 1.79
C PHE A 450 14.25 -11.07 1.39
N GLY A 451 14.86 -11.77 0.44
CA GLY A 451 14.48 -13.13 0.07
C GLY A 451 14.58 -14.09 1.25
N ALA A 452 15.66 -14.03 2.02
CA ALA A 452 15.83 -14.80 3.25
C ALA A 452 14.74 -14.48 4.29
N ALA A 453 14.42 -13.20 4.50
CA ALA A 453 13.38 -12.78 5.43
C ALA A 453 11.98 -13.27 5.01
N ALA A 454 11.60 -13.05 3.76
CA ALA A 454 10.32 -13.52 3.21
C ALA A 454 10.23 -15.06 3.27
N GLY A 455 11.32 -15.74 2.89
CA GLY A 455 11.41 -17.20 2.97
C GLY A 455 11.29 -17.74 4.40
N THR A 456 11.89 -17.06 5.38
CA THR A 456 11.75 -17.42 6.81
C THR A 456 10.29 -17.35 7.26
N LEU A 457 9.59 -16.27 6.92
CA LEU A 457 8.19 -16.07 7.30
C LEU A 457 7.27 -17.09 6.63
N ILE A 458 7.39 -17.27 5.31
CA ILE A 458 6.62 -18.27 4.56
C ILE A 458 6.93 -19.69 5.06
N GLY A 459 8.22 -20.00 5.28
CA GLY A 459 8.65 -21.29 5.78
C GLY A 459 8.15 -21.58 7.19
N SER A 460 8.14 -20.59 8.08
CA SER A 460 7.57 -20.74 9.42
C SER A 460 6.07 -20.99 9.37
N TRP A 461 5.34 -20.29 8.50
CA TRP A 461 3.90 -20.50 8.30
C TRP A 461 3.60 -21.90 7.73
N LEU A 462 4.33 -22.34 6.69
CA LEU A 462 4.20 -23.69 6.14
C LEU A 462 4.57 -24.77 7.16
N GLY A 463 5.53 -24.49 8.04
CA GLY A 463 5.92 -25.36 9.15
C GLY A 463 4.83 -25.56 10.20
N ALA A 464 3.76 -24.75 10.21
CA ALA A 464 2.61 -24.96 11.07
C ALA A 464 1.62 -25.99 10.50
N ILE A 465 1.62 -26.23 9.19
CA ILE A 465 0.67 -27.15 8.51
C ILE A 465 0.74 -28.60 9.02
N PRO A 466 1.91 -29.18 9.34
CA PRO A 466 1.97 -30.54 9.86
C PRO A 466 1.42 -30.71 11.29
N ILE A 467 1.16 -29.62 12.02
CA ILE A 467 0.71 -29.68 13.42
C ILE A 467 -0.76 -30.16 13.52
N PRO A 468 -1.74 -29.61 12.77
CA PRO A 468 -3.11 -30.12 12.78
C PRO A 468 -3.30 -31.49 12.15
N LEU A 469 -2.31 -32.00 11.42
CA LEU A 469 -2.42 -33.28 10.68
C LEU A 469 -2.20 -34.51 11.58
N ASP A 470 -1.70 -34.29 12.81
CA ASP A 470 -1.65 -35.22 13.94
C ASP A 470 -1.23 -36.66 13.56
N TRP A 471 0.06 -36.84 13.23
CA TRP A 471 0.64 -38.16 12.92
C TRP A 471 1.25 -38.84 14.17
N ASP A 472 0.93 -38.36 15.37
CA ASP A 472 1.43 -38.86 16.66
C ASP A 472 2.98 -38.99 16.73
N ARG A 473 3.71 -38.09 16.07
CA ARG A 473 5.19 -38.11 16.07
C ARG A 473 5.80 -37.01 16.93
N PRO A 474 6.90 -37.29 17.66
CA PRO A 474 7.52 -36.31 18.55
C PRO A 474 8.06 -35.08 17.80
N TRP A 475 8.36 -35.21 16.50
CA TRP A 475 8.82 -34.09 15.68
C TRP A 475 7.70 -33.13 15.26
N GLN A 476 6.41 -33.50 15.39
CA GLN A 476 5.25 -32.63 15.12
C GLN A 476 4.92 -31.69 16.27
N ALA A 477 5.55 -31.85 17.43
CA ALA A 477 5.28 -31.03 18.61
C ALA A 477 5.68 -29.56 18.38
N TRP A 478 4.91 -28.63 18.96
CA TRP A 478 5.28 -27.22 19.00
C TRP A 478 6.59 -27.04 19.81
N PRO A 479 7.60 -26.29 19.32
CA PRO A 479 7.65 -25.44 18.12
C PRO A 479 8.49 -26.05 16.97
N VAL A 480 8.71 -27.37 16.97
CA VAL A 480 9.76 -28.04 16.19
C VAL A 480 9.57 -27.86 14.68
N THR A 481 8.39 -28.16 14.14
CA THR A 481 8.11 -28.06 12.70
C THR A 481 8.20 -26.64 12.18
N VAL A 482 7.75 -25.67 12.96
CA VAL A 482 7.80 -24.23 12.63
C VAL A 482 9.23 -23.73 12.64
N ALA A 483 10.04 -24.16 13.61
CA ALA A 483 11.47 -23.85 13.65
C ALA A 483 12.19 -24.41 12.41
N VAL A 484 12.00 -25.70 12.09
CA VAL A 484 12.61 -26.31 10.90
C VAL A 484 12.15 -25.60 9.62
N GLY A 485 10.85 -25.31 9.51
CA GLY A 485 10.27 -24.57 8.38
C GLY A 485 10.89 -23.19 8.20
N ALA A 486 11.14 -22.46 9.30
CA ALA A 486 11.79 -21.15 9.26
C ALA A 486 13.21 -21.21 8.66
N TYR A 487 14.02 -22.19 9.06
CA TYR A 487 15.39 -22.34 8.56
C TYR A 487 15.46 -22.86 7.12
N VAL A 488 14.61 -23.83 6.76
CA VAL A 488 14.52 -24.32 5.38
C VAL A 488 14.03 -23.20 4.45
N GLY A 489 12.99 -22.48 4.87
CA GLY A 489 12.45 -21.34 4.15
C GLY A 489 13.47 -20.21 3.99
N TRP A 490 14.25 -19.91 5.04
CA TRP A 490 15.38 -18.97 4.99
C TRP A 490 16.38 -19.35 3.89
N GLY A 491 16.78 -20.62 3.83
CA GLY A 491 17.75 -21.12 2.84
C GLY A 491 17.24 -21.01 1.41
N ILE A 492 15.99 -21.42 1.16
CA ILE A 492 15.34 -21.34 -0.16
C ILE A 492 15.18 -19.87 -0.58
N GLY A 493 14.64 -19.03 0.32
CA GLY A 493 14.41 -17.61 0.07
C GLY A 493 15.70 -16.85 -0.23
N ARG A 494 16.78 -17.15 0.51
CA ARG A 494 18.10 -16.58 0.25
C ARG A 494 18.65 -16.97 -1.13
N GLN A 495 18.52 -18.24 -1.52
CA GLN A 495 18.93 -18.69 -2.85
C GLN A 495 18.09 -18.06 -3.97
N ALA A 496 16.77 -17.91 -3.78
CA ALA A 496 15.92 -17.21 -4.72
C ALA A 496 16.36 -15.74 -4.90
N GLY A 497 16.69 -15.06 -3.80
CA GLY A 497 17.22 -13.69 -3.84
C GLY A 497 18.59 -13.57 -4.52
N LEU A 498 19.45 -14.58 -4.40
CA LEU A 498 20.72 -14.63 -5.13
C LEU A 498 20.50 -14.79 -6.64
N LEU A 499 19.59 -15.67 -7.06
CA LEU A 499 19.29 -15.94 -8.46
C LEU A 499 18.57 -14.76 -9.14
N VAL A 500 17.60 -14.16 -8.45
CA VAL A 500 16.83 -13.02 -8.97
C VAL A 500 17.68 -11.75 -8.93
N GLY A 501 18.34 -11.46 -7.81
CA GLY A 501 19.21 -10.29 -7.65
C GLY A 501 20.41 -10.28 -8.62
N GLY A 502 20.93 -11.45 -8.99
CA GLY A 502 21.97 -11.58 -10.03
C GLY A 502 21.49 -11.14 -11.42
N ARG A 503 20.20 -11.32 -11.74
CA ARG A 503 19.60 -10.96 -13.03
C ARG A 503 19.31 -9.46 -13.15
N TRP A 504 19.15 -8.76 -12.02
CA TRP A 504 18.96 -7.31 -11.96
C TRP A 504 20.27 -6.51 -11.99
N ARG A 505 21.43 -7.12 -11.66
CA ARG A 505 22.74 -6.48 -11.81
C ARG A 505 23.11 -6.17 -13.27
N GLY A 506 22.68 -6.99 -14.22
CA GLY A 506 23.01 -6.81 -15.65
C GLY A 506 22.22 -5.73 -16.39
N LYS A 507 21.35 -4.97 -15.71
CA LYS A 507 20.52 -3.91 -16.35
C LYS A 507 20.93 -2.48 -15.96
N TRP A 508 21.89 -2.32 -15.05
CA TRP A 508 22.29 -1.00 -14.52
C TRP A 508 23.82 -0.81 -14.39
N ASP A 509 24.60 -1.72 -14.99
CA ASP A 509 25.98 -1.45 -15.44
C ASP A 509 25.91 -1.09 -16.93
#